data_AF-A0A1V0TL92-F1
#
_entry.id   AF-A0A1V0TL92-F1
#
_cell.length_a   1.000
_cell.length_b   1.000
_cell.length_c   1.000
_cell.angle_alpha   90.00
_cell.angle_beta   90.00
_cell.angle_gamma   90.00
#
_symmetry.space_group_name_H-M   'P 1'
#
loop_
_entity.id
_entity.type
_entity.pdbx_description
1 polymer ?
#
loop_
_entity_poly.entity_id
_entity_poly.type
_entity_poly.pdbx_seq_one_letter_code
_entity_poly.pdbx_strand_id
1 'polypeptide(L)'
;MQDRLAWSLRTKLPDLVVSREWKRTDLAILDAQASVPLLLLEAKAMYTADLAGVRPASAADYPTLMRDDVVKARRLASEGNAQVFALALATHLMTSPPNWPNVIKYVALTRRKLRQFGEAGVRAMAADTMNRRLSELGPVCSGSLHGGEAFGVEVAVDWWLVGPATRG
;
A
#
# COMPACT_ATOMS: atom_id res chain seq x y z
N MET A 1 -2.88 -11.21 -2.22
CA MET A 1 -1.59 -10.76 -1.64
C MET A 1 -1.69 -10.61 -0.13
N GLN A 2 -2.73 -9.98 0.41
CA GLN A 2 -3.01 -9.94 1.87
C GLN A 2 -3.06 -11.36 2.50
N ASP A 3 -3.64 -12.34 1.82
CA ASP A 3 -3.74 -13.73 2.28
C ASP A 3 -2.36 -14.37 2.47
N ARG A 4 -1.46 -14.16 1.50
CA ARG A 4 -0.09 -14.65 1.55
C ARG A 4 0.71 -13.96 2.66
N LEU A 5 0.49 -12.67 2.87
CA LEU A 5 1.11 -11.93 3.96
C LEU A 5 0.64 -12.47 5.32
N ALA A 6 -0.67 -12.60 5.51
CA ALA A 6 -1.25 -13.13 6.75
C ALA A 6 -0.78 -14.56 7.03
N TRP A 7 -0.76 -15.43 6.02
CA TRP A 7 -0.22 -16.78 6.12
C TRP A 7 1.26 -16.78 6.53
N SER A 8 2.09 -16.00 5.83
CA SER A 8 3.52 -15.89 6.12
C SER A 8 3.76 -15.40 7.56
N LEU A 9 3.03 -14.37 8.00
CA LEU A 9 3.11 -13.89 9.38
C LEU A 9 2.67 -14.95 10.39
N ARG A 10 1.57 -15.67 10.13
CA ARG A 10 1.10 -16.76 11.01
C ARG A 10 2.13 -17.88 11.15
N THR A 11 2.86 -18.20 10.08
CA THR A 11 3.92 -19.21 10.12
C THR A 11 5.17 -18.74 10.88
N LYS A 12 5.47 -17.43 10.86
CA LYS A 12 6.62 -16.84 11.55
C LYS A 12 6.36 -16.49 13.01
N LEU A 13 5.08 -16.33 13.38
CA LEU A 13 4.63 -15.94 14.71
C LEU A 13 3.69 -17.02 15.26
N PRO A 14 4.22 -18.22 15.60
CA PRO A 14 3.39 -19.36 15.94
C PRO A 14 2.55 -19.16 17.21
N ASP A 15 3.03 -18.34 18.13
CA ASP A 15 2.44 -18.08 19.45
C ASP A 15 1.47 -16.89 19.45
N LEU A 16 1.25 -16.25 18.30
CA LEU A 16 0.35 -15.11 18.15
C LEU A 16 -0.78 -15.43 17.18
N VAL A 17 -1.88 -14.71 17.32
CA VAL A 17 -3.02 -14.82 16.40
C VAL A 17 -2.90 -13.76 15.32
N VAL A 18 -2.84 -14.18 14.06
CA VAL A 18 -2.86 -13.30 12.90
C VAL A 18 -4.25 -13.34 12.30
N SER A 19 -4.94 -12.20 12.29
CA SER A 19 -6.29 -12.08 11.75
C SER A 19 -6.34 -11.11 10.58
N ARG A 20 -7.19 -11.41 9.61
CA ARG A 20 -7.54 -10.50 8.52
C ARG A 20 -8.89 -9.85 8.80
N GLU A 21 -9.08 -8.64 8.31
CA GLU A 21 -10.35 -7.92 8.40
C GLU A 21 -10.85 -7.76 9.85
N TRP A 22 -9.93 -7.69 10.82
CA TRP A 22 -10.26 -7.64 12.24
C TRP A 22 -10.76 -6.25 12.62
N LYS A 23 -11.98 -6.14 13.13
CA LYS A 23 -12.61 -4.85 13.51
C LYS A 23 -12.45 -3.75 12.43
N ARG A 24 -12.51 -4.13 11.15
CA ARG A 24 -12.33 -3.26 9.96
C ARG A 24 -10.89 -2.80 9.66
N THR A 25 -9.87 -3.40 10.26
CA THR A 25 -8.47 -3.24 9.82
C THR A 25 -8.11 -4.37 8.86
N ASP A 26 -7.28 -4.10 7.86
CA ASP A 26 -6.90 -5.15 6.88
C ASP A 26 -6.21 -6.36 7.53
N LEU A 27 -5.33 -6.11 8.51
CA LEU A 27 -4.62 -7.16 9.24
C LEU A 27 -4.36 -6.75 10.69
N ALA A 28 -4.48 -7.72 11.61
CA ALA A 28 -4.13 -7.56 13.01
C ALA A 28 -3.25 -8.71 13.49
N ILE A 29 -2.29 -8.40 14.34
CA ILE A 29 -1.57 -9.38 15.17
C ILE A 29 -2.06 -9.18 16.59
N LEU A 30 -2.62 -10.23 17.16
CA LEU A 30 -3.20 -10.26 18.49
C LEU A 30 -2.34 -11.15 19.39
N ASP A 31 -2.48 -10.97 20.70
CA ASP A 31 -1.97 -11.91 21.69
C ASP A 31 -2.51 -13.35 21.47
N ALA A 32 -1.94 -14.31 22.18
CA ALA A 32 -2.32 -15.73 22.07
C ALA A 32 -3.80 -15.98 22.39
N GLN A 33 -4.45 -15.11 23.17
CA GLN A 33 -5.87 -15.21 23.52
C GLN A 33 -6.80 -14.45 22.55
N ALA A 34 -6.25 -13.84 21.49
CA ALA A 34 -6.98 -13.03 20.52
C ALA A 34 -7.80 -11.88 21.14
N SER A 35 -7.36 -11.38 22.29
CA SER A 35 -8.08 -10.41 23.12
C SER A 35 -7.48 -9.01 23.03
N VAL A 36 -6.15 -8.91 22.87
CA VAL A 36 -5.43 -7.64 22.83
C VAL A 36 -4.70 -7.50 21.48
N PRO A 37 -4.95 -6.42 20.72
CA PRO A 37 -4.15 -6.14 19.54
C PRO A 37 -2.74 -5.70 19.93
N LEU A 38 -1.74 -6.35 19.34
CA LEU A 38 -0.33 -5.97 19.46
C LEU A 38 0.10 -5.10 18.28
N LEU A 39 -0.45 -5.38 17.09
CA LEU A 39 -0.21 -4.64 15.87
C LEU A 39 -1.47 -4.58 15.01
N LEU A 40 -1.74 -3.41 14.42
CA LEU A 40 -2.76 -3.20 13.40
C LEU A 40 -2.09 -2.70 12.12
N LEU A 41 -2.49 -3.25 10.97
CA LEU A 41 -1.95 -2.90 9.67
C LEU A 41 -3.09 -2.58 8.70
N GLU A 42 -3.04 -1.39 8.11
CA GLU A 42 -3.89 -1.00 7.00
C GLU A 42 -3.10 -1.04 5.69
N ALA A 43 -3.66 -1.64 4.64
CA ALA A 43 -2.98 -1.85 3.38
C ALA A 43 -3.75 -1.22 2.21
N LYS A 44 -3.04 -0.57 1.29
CA LYS A 44 -3.63 -0.04 0.06
C LYS A 44 -2.86 -0.47 -1.15
N ALA A 45 -3.60 -0.95 -2.16
CA ALA A 45 -3.09 -1.23 -3.48
C ALA A 45 -3.51 -0.11 -4.46
N MET A 46 -2.57 0.34 -5.29
CA MET A 46 -2.77 1.38 -6.29
C MET A 46 -1.83 1.17 -7.49
N TYR A 47 -1.86 2.06 -8.48
CA TYR A 47 -0.87 2.11 -9.56
C TYR A 47 0.02 3.34 -9.42
N THR A 48 1.29 3.25 -9.82
CA THR A 48 2.17 4.44 -9.84
C THR A 48 1.62 5.54 -10.73
N ALA A 49 0.88 5.17 -11.78
CA ALA A 49 0.20 6.13 -12.67
C ALA A 49 -0.91 6.95 -11.98
N ASP A 50 -1.48 6.45 -10.88
CA ASP A 50 -2.45 7.21 -10.07
C ASP A 50 -1.79 8.38 -9.34
N LEU A 51 -0.51 8.22 -9.00
CA LEU A 51 0.29 9.14 -8.18
C LEU A 51 1.12 10.12 -9.01
N ALA A 52 1.48 9.76 -10.24
CA ALA A 52 2.34 10.58 -11.09
C ALA A 52 1.62 11.83 -11.62
N GLY A 53 2.16 13.02 -11.32
CA GLY A 53 1.70 14.32 -11.85
C GLY A 53 1.49 15.40 -10.78
N VAL A 54 1.20 16.63 -11.21
CA VAL A 54 0.94 17.78 -10.32
C VAL A 54 -0.39 17.65 -9.56
N ARG A 55 -1.33 16.88 -10.11
CA ARG A 55 -2.54 16.42 -9.42
C ARG A 55 -2.66 14.90 -9.63
N PRO A 56 -3.01 14.12 -8.59
CA PRO A 56 -3.37 12.72 -8.76
C PRO A 56 -4.40 12.61 -9.86
N ALA A 57 -4.15 11.72 -10.83
CA ALA A 57 -5.05 11.57 -11.96
C ALA A 57 -6.31 10.76 -11.60
N SER A 58 -6.27 10.08 -10.45
CA SER A 58 -7.41 9.44 -9.83
C SER A 58 -8.08 10.42 -8.86
N ALA A 59 -9.41 10.34 -8.72
CA ALA A 59 -10.16 11.12 -7.74
C ALA A 59 -9.77 10.78 -6.27
N ALA A 60 -9.02 9.70 -6.06
CA ALA A 60 -8.54 9.26 -4.76
C ALA A 60 -7.16 9.87 -4.46
N ASP A 61 -7.12 10.79 -3.50
CA ASP A 61 -5.87 11.18 -2.84
C ASP A 61 -5.44 10.04 -1.91
N TYR A 62 -4.77 9.02 -2.48
CA TYR A 62 -4.37 7.80 -1.76
C TYR A 62 -3.62 8.08 -0.45
N PRO A 63 -2.62 9.00 -0.40
CA PRO A 63 -1.99 9.37 0.87
C PRO A 63 -2.99 9.87 1.92
N THR A 64 -3.99 10.65 1.54
CA THR A 64 -5.03 11.11 2.46
C THR A 64 -5.92 9.95 2.91
N LEU A 65 -6.32 9.06 2.01
CA LEU A 65 -7.08 7.86 2.39
C LEU A 65 -6.29 6.96 3.35
N MET A 66 -4.98 6.83 3.17
CA MET A 66 -4.12 6.08 4.09
C MET A 66 -4.05 6.75 5.46
N ARG A 67 -3.91 8.09 5.50
CA ARG A 67 -3.96 8.85 6.75
C ARG A 67 -5.26 8.58 7.51
N ASP A 68 -6.39 8.63 6.81
CA ASP A 68 -7.70 8.41 7.43
C ASP A 68 -7.84 7.00 8.01
N ASP A 69 -7.29 6.00 7.33
CA ASP A 69 -7.32 4.62 7.83
C ASP A 69 -6.38 4.42 9.02
N VAL A 70 -5.18 5.03 9.01
CA VAL A 70 -4.30 5.05 10.19
C VAL A 70 -4.99 5.72 11.38
N VAL A 71 -5.72 6.83 11.18
CA VAL A 71 -6.48 7.49 12.25
C VAL A 71 -7.57 6.57 12.82
N LYS A 72 -8.29 5.84 11.97
CA LYS A 72 -9.29 4.85 12.42
C LYS A 72 -8.64 3.70 13.20
N ALA A 73 -7.56 3.12 12.67
CA ALA A 73 -6.83 2.05 13.33
C ALA A 73 -6.26 2.49 14.68
N ARG A 74 -5.78 3.74 14.81
CA ARG A 74 -5.32 4.30 16.10
C ARG A 74 -6.42 4.35 17.16
N ARG A 75 -7.67 4.63 16.78
CA ARG A 75 -8.82 4.60 17.71
C ARG A 75 -9.14 3.19 18.21
N LEU A 76 -8.83 2.16 17.41
CA LEU A 76 -8.95 0.77 17.83
C LEU A 76 -7.74 0.34 18.69
N ALA A 77 -6.54 0.85 18.39
CA ALA A 77 -5.31 0.54 19.10
C ALA A 77 -5.27 1.08 20.54
N SER A 78 -6.04 2.12 20.87
CA SER A 78 -6.06 2.72 22.21
C SER A 78 -6.56 1.78 23.31
N GLU A 79 -7.19 0.64 22.95
CA GLU A 79 -7.61 -0.39 23.89
C GLU A 79 -6.42 -1.24 24.43
N GLY A 80 -5.26 -1.24 23.77
CA GLY A 80 -4.18 -2.20 24.09
C GLY A 80 -2.74 -1.74 23.83
N ASN A 81 -2.49 -0.47 23.53
CA ASN A 81 -1.17 0.04 23.09
C ASN A 81 -0.63 -0.63 21.82
N ALA A 82 -1.52 -1.07 20.93
CA ALA A 82 -1.13 -1.70 19.67
C ALA A 82 -0.31 -0.72 18.80
N GLN A 83 0.70 -1.23 18.11
CA GLN A 83 1.40 -0.46 17.09
C GLN A 83 0.57 -0.41 15.81
N VAL A 84 0.43 0.76 15.20
CA VAL A 84 -0.30 0.93 13.93
C VAL A 84 0.68 1.14 12.80
N PHE A 85 0.50 0.39 11.71
CA PHE A 85 1.27 0.49 10.49
C PHE A 85 0.35 0.71 9.29
N ALA A 86 0.90 1.32 8.24
CA ALA A 86 0.27 1.39 6.93
C ALA A 86 1.20 0.82 5.86
N LEU A 87 0.66 0.02 4.94
CA LEU A 87 1.38 -0.55 3.81
C LEU A 87 0.77 -0.06 2.50
N ALA A 88 1.51 0.77 1.77
CA ALA A 88 1.20 1.14 0.40
C ALA A 88 1.90 0.21 -0.57
N LEU A 89 1.17 -0.21 -1.61
CA LEU A 89 1.67 -1.05 -2.70
C LEU A 89 1.24 -0.44 -4.03
N ALA A 90 2.20 -0.01 -4.83
CA ALA A 90 1.96 0.56 -6.15
C ALA A 90 2.43 -0.41 -7.23
N THR A 91 1.48 -0.85 -8.05
CA THR A 91 1.79 -1.61 -9.27
C THR A 91 2.37 -0.65 -10.30
N HIS A 92 3.56 -0.98 -10.79
CA HIS A 92 4.31 -0.22 -11.78
C HIS A 92 4.47 -1.03 -13.06
N LEU A 93 4.05 -0.46 -14.19
CA LEU A 93 4.20 -1.08 -15.50
C LEU A 93 5.44 -0.50 -16.20
N MET A 94 6.39 -1.36 -16.56
CA MET A 94 7.64 -0.92 -17.21
C MET A 94 7.39 -0.37 -18.62
N THR A 95 6.33 -0.84 -19.28
CA THR A 95 5.94 -0.38 -20.61
C THR A 95 4.43 -0.15 -20.70
N SER A 96 3.99 0.47 -21.80
CA SER A 96 2.56 0.67 -22.03
C SER A 96 1.89 -0.67 -22.35
N PRO A 97 0.86 -1.09 -21.59
CA PRO A 97 0.16 -2.33 -21.87
C PRO A 97 -0.65 -2.25 -23.17
N PRO A 98 -1.01 -3.41 -23.76
CA PRO A 98 -1.93 -3.48 -24.90
C PRO A 98 -3.20 -2.64 -24.66
N ASN A 99 -3.70 -1.99 -25.70
CA ASN A 99 -4.88 -1.14 -25.58
C ASN A 99 -6.16 -1.98 -25.60
N TRP A 100 -6.43 -2.67 -24.48
CA TRP A 100 -7.62 -3.49 -24.29
C TRP A 100 -8.54 -2.84 -23.24
N PRO A 101 -9.32 -1.82 -23.64
CA PRO A 101 -10.28 -1.19 -22.74
C PRO A 101 -11.24 -2.24 -22.19
N ASN A 102 -11.61 -2.13 -20.91
CA ASN A 102 -12.44 -3.07 -20.15
C ASN A 102 -11.79 -4.41 -19.74
N VAL A 103 -10.62 -4.75 -20.29
CA VAL A 103 -9.81 -5.89 -19.83
C VAL A 103 -8.73 -5.43 -18.87
N ILE A 104 -8.00 -4.38 -19.26
CA ILE A 104 -6.90 -3.83 -18.45
C ILE A 104 -7.39 -2.55 -17.78
N LYS A 105 -7.57 -2.64 -16.46
CA LYS A 105 -7.94 -1.50 -15.62
C LYS A 105 -6.87 -0.39 -15.77
N TYR A 106 -7.32 0.86 -15.87
CA TYR A 106 -6.46 2.05 -15.97
C TYR A 106 -5.55 2.14 -17.21
N VAL A 107 -5.77 1.33 -18.25
CA VAL A 107 -4.98 1.36 -19.50
C VAL A 107 -4.83 2.76 -20.09
N ALA A 108 -5.90 3.54 -20.13
CA ALA A 108 -5.89 4.90 -20.67
C ALA A 108 -5.02 5.85 -19.83
N LEU A 109 -5.14 5.77 -18.50
CA LEU A 109 -4.38 6.58 -17.56
C LEU A 109 -2.89 6.25 -17.65
N THR A 110 -2.54 4.97 -17.55
CA THR A 110 -1.14 4.53 -17.57
C THR A 110 -0.48 4.88 -18.89
N ARG A 111 -1.12 4.63 -20.04
CA ARG A 111 -0.59 5.02 -21.35
C ARG A 111 -0.40 6.53 -21.51
N ARG A 112 -1.30 7.34 -20.95
CA ARG A 112 -1.15 8.81 -20.96
C ARG A 112 0.06 9.24 -20.13
N LYS A 113 0.20 8.71 -18.92
CA LYS A 113 1.30 9.08 -18.00
C LYS A 113 2.65 8.60 -18.52
N LEU A 114 2.75 7.38 -19.02
CA LEU A 114 3.97 6.85 -19.62
C LEU A 114 4.40 7.64 -20.86
N ARG A 115 3.44 8.07 -21.72
CA ARG A 115 3.77 8.95 -22.85
C ARG A 115 4.24 10.33 -22.42
N GLN A 116 3.68 10.86 -21.33
CA GLN A 116 3.98 12.21 -20.86
C GLN A 116 5.30 12.30 -20.10
N PHE A 117 5.62 11.31 -19.27
CA PHE A 117 6.73 11.37 -18.31
C PHE A 117 7.76 10.25 -18.47
N GLY A 118 7.51 9.28 -19.35
CA GLY A 118 8.31 8.05 -19.42
C GLY A 118 8.04 7.12 -18.23
N GLU A 119 8.55 5.89 -18.30
CA GLU A 119 8.48 4.90 -17.22
C GLU A 119 9.17 5.42 -15.94
N ALA A 120 10.46 5.74 -16.03
CA ALA A 120 11.25 6.20 -14.91
C ALA A 120 10.69 7.48 -14.27
N GLY A 121 10.15 8.41 -15.09
CA GLY A 121 9.52 9.63 -14.59
C GLY A 121 8.23 9.34 -13.83
N VAL A 122 7.35 8.48 -14.34
CA VAL A 122 6.15 8.04 -13.60
C VAL A 122 6.51 7.42 -12.26
N ARG A 123 7.52 6.55 -12.25
CA ARG A 123 7.97 5.87 -11.04
C ARG A 123 8.56 6.84 -10.01
N ALA A 124 9.45 7.73 -10.44
CA ALA A 124 10.08 8.73 -9.59
C ALA A 124 9.06 9.69 -8.97
N MET A 125 8.08 10.17 -9.75
CA MET A 125 7.02 11.05 -9.24
C MET A 125 6.12 10.36 -8.22
N ALA A 126 5.80 9.08 -8.44
CA ALA A 126 5.05 8.29 -7.48
C ALA A 126 5.82 8.13 -6.17
N ALA A 127 7.12 7.80 -6.26
CA ALA A 127 7.98 7.65 -5.09
C ALA A 127 8.13 8.94 -4.30
N ASP A 128 8.38 10.08 -4.97
CA ASP A 128 8.44 11.40 -4.31
C ASP A 128 7.13 11.74 -3.60
N THR A 129 5.99 11.54 -4.27
CA THR A 129 4.67 11.79 -3.70
C THR A 129 4.43 10.96 -2.43
N MET A 130 4.73 9.66 -2.48
CA MET A 130 4.53 8.76 -1.35
C MET A 130 5.51 9.05 -0.21
N ASN A 131 6.80 9.19 -0.49
CA ASN A 131 7.80 9.48 0.53
C ASN A 131 7.51 10.78 1.27
N ARG A 132 7.14 11.84 0.55
CA ARG A 132 6.83 13.15 1.13
C ARG A 132 5.57 13.12 1.98
N ARG A 133 4.51 12.43 1.53
CA ARG A 133 3.19 12.46 2.19
C ARG A 133 3.05 11.45 3.31
N LEU A 134 3.72 10.30 3.20
CA LEU A 134 3.66 9.24 4.20
C LEU A 134 4.63 9.45 5.37
N SER A 135 5.73 10.20 5.16
CA SER A 135 6.64 10.55 6.27
C SER A 135 5.97 11.37 7.37
N GLU A 136 4.88 12.06 7.06
CA GLU A 136 4.03 12.76 8.03
C GLU A 136 3.33 11.80 9.01
N LEU A 137 3.17 10.51 8.66
CA LEU A 137 2.47 9.52 9.48
C LEU A 137 3.42 8.74 10.40
N GLY A 138 4.72 8.73 10.10
CA GLY A 138 5.74 8.00 10.86
C GLY A 138 6.96 7.64 10.01
N PRO A 139 7.91 6.86 10.57
CA PRO A 139 9.06 6.36 9.83
C PRO A 139 8.63 5.57 8.58
N VAL A 140 9.30 5.80 7.46
CA VAL A 140 9.00 5.14 6.18
C VAL A 140 10.15 4.20 5.82
N CYS A 141 9.82 2.93 5.58
CA CYS A 141 10.66 1.97 4.90
C CYS A 141 10.05 1.69 3.52
N SER A 142 10.87 1.60 2.48
CA SER A 142 10.37 1.36 1.13
C SER A 142 11.30 0.46 0.33
N GLY A 143 10.77 -0.08 -0.76
CA GLY A 143 11.51 -0.91 -1.68
C GLY A 143 10.68 -1.29 -2.89
N SER A 144 11.19 -2.24 -3.66
CA SER A 144 10.50 -2.76 -4.83
C SER A 144 10.63 -4.27 -4.91
N LEU A 145 9.61 -4.92 -5.46
CA LEU A 145 9.57 -6.34 -5.74
C LEU A 145 9.37 -6.52 -7.25
N HIS A 146 10.06 -7.50 -7.83
CA HIS A 146 9.74 -7.96 -9.17
C HIS A 146 8.36 -8.64 -9.15
N GLY A 147 7.39 -8.03 -9.85
CA GLY A 147 6.00 -8.46 -9.89
C GLY A 147 5.70 -9.51 -10.96
N GLY A 148 6.69 -9.85 -11.80
CA GLY A 148 6.52 -10.75 -12.93
C GLY A 148 6.03 -10.01 -14.16
N GLU A 149 5.23 -10.71 -14.97
CA GLU A 149 4.69 -10.18 -16.22
C GLU A 149 3.17 -10.31 -16.24
N ALA A 150 2.49 -9.29 -16.76
CA ALA A 150 1.06 -9.33 -17.03
C ALA A 150 0.77 -8.68 -18.38
N PHE A 151 -0.02 -9.36 -19.22
CA PHE A 151 -0.41 -8.87 -20.56
C PHE A 151 0.79 -8.46 -21.45
N GLY A 152 1.90 -9.18 -21.38
CA GLY A 152 3.11 -8.85 -22.15
C GLY A 152 3.93 -7.70 -21.57
N VAL A 153 3.65 -7.27 -20.34
CA VAL A 153 4.33 -6.14 -19.69
C VAL A 153 4.97 -6.59 -18.39
N GLU A 154 6.26 -6.32 -18.24
CA GLU A 154 6.96 -6.49 -16.97
C GLU A 154 6.37 -5.53 -15.91
N VAL A 155 6.16 -6.07 -14.72
CA VAL A 155 5.54 -5.37 -13.60
C VAL A 155 6.50 -5.35 -12.42
N ALA A 156 6.65 -4.19 -11.79
CA ALA A 156 7.19 -4.07 -10.44
C ALA A 156 6.09 -3.72 -9.44
N VAL A 157 6.30 -4.08 -8.18
CA VAL A 157 5.48 -3.63 -7.05
C VAL A 157 6.35 -2.81 -6.13
N ASP A 158 6.21 -1.50 -6.20
CA ASP A 158 6.84 -0.59 -5.27
C ASP A 158 6.02 -0.56 -3.98
N TRP A 159 6.70 -0.58 -2.83
CA TRP A 159 6.05 -0.65 -1.54
C TRP A 159 6.61 0.38 -0.56
N TRP A 160 5.72 0.85 0.32
CA TRP A 160 6.04 1.73 1.45
C TRP A 160 5.37 1.18 2.69
N LEU A 161 6.17 0.79 3.69
CA LEU A 161 5.72 0.47 5.02
C LEU A 161 5.96 1.70 5.91
N VAL A 162 4.89 2.18 6.53
CA VAL A 162 4.91 3.35 7.39
C VAL A 162 4.57 2.94 8.80
N GLY A 163 5.42 3.34 9.74
CA GLY A 163 5.15 3.22 11.16
C GLY A 163 6.33 2.72 11.99
N PRO A 164 6.15 2.53 13.31
CA PRO A 164 4.88 2.73 14.03
C PRO A 164 4.36 4.16 13.88
N ALA A 165 3.06 4.32 13.63
CA ALA A 165 2.46 5.64 13.44
C ALA A 165 2.67 6.49 14.70
N THR A 166 3.22 7.70 14.53
CA THR A 166 3.52 8.58 15.67
C THR A 166 2.22 9.22 16.19
N ARG A 167 2.26 9.70 17.44
CA ARG A 167 1.16 10.51 17.98
C ARG A 167 1.12 11.86 17.25
N GLY A 168 0.42 11.91 16.12
CA GLY A 168 -0.29 13.11 15.68
C GLY A 168 -1.45 13.39 16.61
#